data_AF-A0A060WTW7-F1
#
_entry.id   AF-A0A060WTW7-F1
#
_cell.length_a   1.000
_cell.length_b   1.000
_cell.length_c   1.000
_cell.angle_alpha   90.00
_cell.angle_beta   90.00
_cell.angle_gamma   90.00
#
_symmetry.space_group_name_H-M   'P 1'
#
loop_
_entity.id
_entity.type
_entity.pdbx_description
1 polymer ?
#
loop_
_entity_poly.entity_id
_entity_poly.type
_entity_poly.pdbx_seq_one_letter_code
_entity_poly.pdbx_strand_id
1 'polypeptide(L)'
;MAKTKELSKDVRDKIVDLHKAGMGYKTIAKQLGEKVSTVGAIIRKWKKHKRTVNLPRPGAPCKISPRGVAMIMRMERNQPITTQENLVKENN
;
A
#
# COMPACT_ATOMS: atom_id res chain seq x y z
N MET A 1 2.96 11.77 -16.37
CA MET A 1 3.43 12.66 -15.27
C MET A 1 3.11 12.03 -13.92
N ALA A 2 4.14 11.65 -13.17
CA ALA A 2 3.97 11.21 -11.79
C ALA A 2 3.66 12.43 -10.92
N LYS A 3 2.51 12.44 -10.25
CA LYS A 3 2.23 13.45 -9.23
C LYS A 3 3.08 13.13 -8.01
N THR A 4 4.00 14.02 -7.65
CA THR A 4 5.00 13.82 -6.61
C THR A 4 4.54 14.27 -5.22
N LYS A 5 3.52 15.14 -5.14
CA LYS A 5 2.98 15.62 -3.85
C LYS A 5 1.65 14.98 -3.53
N GLU A 6 1.64 14.19 -2.46
CA GLU A 6 0.42 13.65 -1.88
C GLU A 6 -0.41 14.75 -1.20
N LEU A 7 -1.74 14.64 -1.28
CA LEU A 7 -2.62 15.47 -0.45
C LEU A 7 -2.41 15.17 1.02
N SER A 8 -2.42 16.22 1.84
CA SER A 8 -2.34 16.11 3.30
C SER A 8 -3.51 15.27 3.84
N LYS A 9 -3.28 14.62 4.97
CA LYS A 9 -4.28 13.76 5.61
C LYS A 9 -5.56 14.53 5.93
N ASP A 10 -5.42 15.75 6.44
CA ASP A 10 -6.55 16.60 6.85
C ASP A 10 -7.49 16.92 5.69
N VAL A 11 -6.95 17.16 4.49
CA VAL A 11 -7.78 17.42 3.30
C VAL A 11 -8.53 16.15 2.88
N ARG A 12 -7.93 14.98 3.02
CA ARG A 12 -8.58 13.70 2.69
C ARG A 12 -9.69 13.35 3.69
N ASP A 13 -9.46 13.59 4.97
CA ASP A 13 -10.44 13.36 6.03
C ASP A 13 -11.65 14.28 5.81
N LYS A 14 -11.42 15.58 5.53
CA LYS A 14 -12.49 16.52 5.14
C LYS A 14 -13.28 16.05 3.92
N ILE A 15 -12.62 15.53 2.87
CA ILE A 15 -13.32 14.98 1.69
C ILE A 15 -14.27 13.84 2.08
N VAL A 16 -13.82 12.95 2.96
CA VAL A 16 -14.64 11.81 3.41
C VAL A 16 -15.83 12.29 4.26
N ASP A 17 -15.62 13.27 5.14
CA ASP A 17 -16.69 13.79 5.99
C ASP A 17 -17.75 14.55 5.20
N LEU A 18 -17.34 15.38 4.22
CA LEU A 18 -18.29 16.05 3.31
C LEU A 18 -19.07 15.03 2.46
N HIS A 19 -18.44 13.94 2.03
CA HIS A 19 -19.13 12.87 1.32
C HIS A 19 -20.10 12.11 2.23
N LYS A 20 -19.76 11.86 3.51
CA LYS A 20 -20.69 11.27 4.49
C LYS A 20 -21.90 12.17 4.74
N ALA A 21 -21.71 13.49 4.68
CA ALA A 21 -22.78 14.48 4.74
C ALA A 21 -23.65 14.53 3.47
N GLY A 22 -23.39 13.68 2.47
CA GLY A 22 -24.21 13.57 1.25
C GLY A 22 -23.86 14.58 0.15
N MET A 23 -22.75 15.30 0.26
CA MET A 23 -22.35 16.25 -0.79
C MET A 23 -21.86 15.53 -2.05
N GLY A 24 -22.23 16.08 -3.21
CA GLY A 24 -21.78 15.59 -4.51
C GLY A 24 -20.28 15.82 -4.77
N TYR A 25 -19.71 15.08 -5.72
CA TYR A 25 -18.27 15.18 -6.02
C TYR A 25 -17.85 16.57 -6.54
N LYS A 26 -18.70 17.23 -7.34
CA LYS A 26 -18.40 18.57 -7.90
C LYS A 26 -18.43 19.67 -6.84
N THR A 27 -19.35 19.58 -5.87
CA THR A 27 -19.44 20.55 -4.77
C THR A 27 -18.26 20.42 -3.82
N ILE A 28 -17.88 19.20 -3.43
CA ILE A 28 -16.68 18.95 -2.60
C ILE A 28 -15.42 19.47 -3.29
N ALA A 29 -15.26 19.19 -4.58
CA ALA A 29 -14.13 19.67 -5.37
C ALA A 29 -14.05 21.19 -5.40
N LYS A 30 -15.18 21.88 -5.63
CA LYS A 30 -15.25 23.35 -5.63
C LYS A 30 -14.92 23.94 -4.26
N GLN A 31 -15.44 23.35 -3.18
CA GLN A 31 -15.24 23.83 -1.82
C GLN A 31 -13.77 23.70 -1.37
N LEU A 32 -13.09 22.63 -1.78
CA LEU A 32 -11.70 22.36 -1.39
C LEU A 32 -10.67 22.85 -2.41
N GLY A 33 -11.11 23.40 -3.56
CA GLY A 33 -10.21 23.77 -4.65
C GLY A 33 -9.51 22.58 -5.32
N GLU A 34 -10.01 21.37 -5.09
CA GLU A 34 -9.40 20.12 -5.57
C GLU A 34 -10.01 19.65 -6.89
N LYS A 35 -9.25 18.86 -7.64
CA LYS A 35 -9.77 18.26 -8.88
C LYS A 35 -10.83 17.21 -8.55
N VAL A 36 -11.94 17.21 -9.28
CA VAL A 36 -13.04 16.21 -9.14
C VAL A 36 -12.52 14.77 -9.25
N SER A 37 -11.53 14.53 -10.11
CA SER A 37 -10.90 13.22 -10.26
C SER A 37 -10.15 12.77 -8.99
N THR A 38 -9.53 13.71 -8.27
CA THR A 38 -8.85 13.44 -6.99
C THR A 38 -9.87 13.10 -5.90
N VAL A 39 -10.94 13.89 -5.78
CA VAL A 39 -12.05 13.63 -4.84
C VAL A 39 -12.65 12.24 -5.08
N GLY A 40 -12.94 11.90 -6.33
CA GLY A 40 -13.46 10.59 -6.71
C GLY A 40 -12.47 9.45 -6.42
N ALA A 41 -11.17 9.64 -6.61
CA ALA A 41 -10.16 8.63 -6.30
C ALA A 41 -10.06 8.36 -4.78
N ILE A 42 -10.12 9.41 -3.95
CA ILE A 42 -10.10 9.31 -2.48
C ILE A 42 -11.33 8.55 -2.00
N ILE A 43 -12.52 8.91 -2.47
CA ILE A 43 -13.77 8.27 -2.03
C ILE A 43 -13.82 6.81 -2.46
N ARG A 44 -13.37 6.45 -3.67
CA ARG A 44 -13.26 5.05 -4.09
C ARG A 44 -12.30 4.25 -3.20
N LYS A 45 -11.12 4.80 -2.88
CA LYS A 45 -10.18 4.17 -1.94
C LYS A 45 -10.80 3.99 -0.56
N TRP A 46 -11.48 5.01 -0.04
CA TRP A 46 -12.15 4.94 1.25
C TRP A 46 -13.27 3.88 1.26
N LYS A 47 -14.08 3.78 0.19
CA LYS A 47 -15.09 2.72 0.07
C LYS A 47 -14.48 1.31 0.12
N LYS A 48 -13.33 1.11 -0.54
CA LYS A 48 -12.63 -0.19 -0.62
C LYS A 48 -11.88 -0.56 0.66
N HIS A 49 -11.13 0.37 1.23
CA HIS A 49 -10.17 0.09 2.31
C HIS A 49 -10.54 0.72 3.66
N LYS A 50 -11.59 1.54 3.72
CA LYS A 50 -12.05 2.29 4.91
C LYS A 50 -10.93 3.14 5.55
N ARG A 51 -9.93 3.53 4.77
CA ARG A 51 -8.78 4.33 5.19
C ARG A 51 -8.62 5.55 4.30
N THR A 52 -8.20 6.67 4.90
CA THR A 52 -7.90 7.94 4.21
C THR A 52 -6.41 8.14 3.96
N VAL A 53 -5.57 7.51 4.78
CA VAL A 53 -4.13 7.40 4.56
C VAL A 53 -3.81 6.49 3.37
N ASN A 54 -2.81 6.88 2.57
CA ASN A 54 -2.31 6.00 1.52
C ASN A 54 -1.58 4.82 2.15
N LEU A 55 -1.84 3.63 1.63
CA LEU A 55 -1.04 2.46 1.93
C LEU A 55 0.35 2.63 1.30
N PRO A 56 1.41 2.14 1.96
CA PRO A 56 2.67 1.96 1.26
C PRO A 56 2.42 1.11 0.02
N ARG A 57 3.14 1.41 -1.07
CA ARG A 57 3.04 0.59 -2.27
C ARG A 57 3.39 -0.84 -1.87
N PRO A 58 2.58 -1.85 -2.24
CA PRO A 58 3.04 -3.22 -2.18
C PRO A 58 4.28 -3.27 -3.07
N GLY A 59 5.44 -3.50 -2.47
CA GLY A 59 6.71 -3.59 -3.17
C GLY A 59 6.69 -4.74 -4.18
N ALA A 60 7.82 -4.94 -4.85
CA ALA A 60 7.98 -6.12 -5.67
C ALA A 60 7.81 -7.39 -4.79
N PRO A 61 7.16 -8.46 -5.30
CA PRO A 61 7.13 -9.73 -4.61
C PRO A 61 8.55 -10.20 -4.26
N CYS A 62 8.71 -10.78 -3.07
CA CYS A 62 9.99 -11.35 -2.65
C CYS A 62 10.35 -12.55 -3.53
N LYS A 63 11.63 -12.69 -3.89
CA LYS A 63 12.14 -13.84 -4.68
C LYS A 63 11.98 -15.16 -3.94
N ILE A 64 12.13 -15.15 -2.61
CA ILE A 64 12.03 -16.32 -1.74
C ILE A 64 10.72 -16.21 -0.97
N SER A 65 9.97 -17.31 -0.91
CA SER A 65 8.74 -17.37 -0.12
C SER A 65 9.05 -17.36 1.38
N PRO A 66 8.10 -16.96 2.25
CA PRO A 66 8.29 -17.06 3.70
C PRO A 66 8.67 -18.47 4.17
N ARG A 67 8.16 -19.50 3.50
CA ARG A 67 8.51 -20.91 3.76
C ARG A 67 9.96 -21.21 3.38
N GLY A 68 10.42 -20.73 2.22
CA GLY A 68 11.82 -20.90 1.79
C GLY A 68 12.79 -20.23 2.76
N VAL A 69 12.45 -19.01 3.23
CA VAL A 69 13.22 -18.33 4.27
C VAL A 69 13.30 -19.16 5.56
N ALA A 70 12.16 -19.72 6.00
CA ALA A 70 12.13 -20.56 7.20
C ALA A 70 12.95 -21.86 7.05
N MET A 71 12.99 -22.45 5.85
CA MET A 71 13.78 -23.65 5.56
C MET A 71 15.28 -23.35 5.56
N ILE A 72 15.70 -22.22 4.97
CA ILE A 72 17.09 -21.74 5.01
C ILE A 72 17.54 -21.52 6.47
N MET A 73 16.76 -20.76 7.26
CA MET A 73 17.06 -20.52 8.69
C MET A 73 17.11 -21.81 9.53
N ARG A 74 16.40 -22.88 9.13
CA ARG A 74 16.45 -24.18 9.81
C ARG A 74 17.70 -24.97 9.41
N MET A 75 18.08 -24.96 8.13
CA MET A 75 19.31 -25.61 7.67
C MET A 75 20.55 -24.95 8.26
N GLU A 76 20.63 -23.62 8.27
CA GLU A 76 21.74 -22.88 8.88
C GLU A 76 21.92 -23.22 10.37
N ARG A 77 20.81 -23.31 11.12
CA ARG A 77 20.86 -23.70 12.54
C ARG A 77 21.32 -25.14 12.77
N ASN A 78 20.90 -26.07 11.91
CA ASN A 78 21.20 -27.49 12.08
C ASN A 78 22.56 -27.91 11.49
N GLN A 79 23.05 -27.17 10.50
CA GLN A 79 24.33 -27.41 9.82
C GLN A 79 25.01 -26.07 9.51
N PRO A 80 25.77 -25.51 10.47
CA PRO A 80 26.32 -24.16 10.35
C PRO A 80 27.46 -24.02 9.32
N ILE A 81 27.98 -25.13 8.77
CA ILE A 81 29.09 -25.15 7.80
C ILE A 81 28.57 -25.16 6.35
N THR A 82 27.26 -25.26 6.14
CA THR A 82 26.68 -25.39 4.80
C THR A 82 26.79 -24.09 3.99
N THR A 83 27.40 -24.16 2.81
CA THR A 83 27.60 -23.03 1.90
C THR A 83 26.29 -22.52 1.29
N GLN A 84 26.19 -21.22 1.02
CA GLN A 84 25.01 -20.58 0.40
C GLN A 84 24.56 -21.27 -0.90
N GLU A 85 25.49 -21.70 -1.74
CA GLU A 85 25.18 -22.41 -3.00
C GLU A 85 24.38 -23.70 -2.77
N ASN A 86 24.72 -24.45 -1.71
CA ASN A 86 24.03 -25.68 -1.36
C ASN A 86 22.64 -25.38 -0.78
N LEU A 87 22.49 -24.29 -0.03
CA LEU A 87 21.20 -23.85 0.50
C LEU A 87 20.22 -23.44 -0.61
N VAL A 88 20.70 -22.79 -1.67
CA VAL A 88 19.83 -22.39 -2.80
C VAL A 88 19.41 -23.59 -3.64
N LYS A 89 20.28 -24.60 -3.83
CA LYS A 89 19.96 -25.82 -4.60
C LYS A 89 18.86 -26.68 -3.96
N GLU A 90 18.81 -26.76 -2.64
CA GLU A 90 17.81 -27.55 -1.90
C GLU A 90 16.42 -26.87 -1.81
N ASN A 91 16.31 -25.60 -2.19
CA ASN A 91 15.11 -24.77 -1.98
C ASN A 91 14.46 -24.25 -3.29
N ASN A 92 14.96 -24.64 -4.46
CA ASN A 92 14.37 -24.40 -5.78
C ASN A 92 13.64 -25.66 -6.28
#